data_AF-A0A520H0R5-F1
#
_entry.id   AF-A0A520H0R5-F1
#
_cell.length_a   1.000
_cell.length_b   1.000
_cell.length_c   1.000
_cell.angle_alpha   90.00
_cell.angle_beta   90.00
_cell.angle_gamma   90.00
#
_symmetry.space_group_name_H-M   'P 1'
#
loop_
_entity.id
_entity.type
_entity.pdbx_description
1 polymer ?
#
loop_
_entity_poly.entity_id
_entity_poly.type
_entity_poly.pdbx_seq_one_letter_code
_entity_poly.pdbx_strand_id
1 'polypeptide(L)'
;MRSGQSTAETAVRVATRVVAYAAPEPRQDERALAVEMPVNLVYGSVPYAVMMATPADLEDFAYGFSLTEGIVASADEIRGAVVEPGDGGLRLLVDLAPGRLREHLARKRAISGRTGCGVCGIEDLAALPQAALPQAEARDASTRVSVRPVAIARALSDLGDAQALGRDTRAVHA
;
A
#
# COMPACT_ATOMS: atom_id res chain seq x y z
N MET A 1 -6.29 2.25 -20.59
CA MET A 1 -7.48 3.01 -20.12
C MET A 1 -7.29 3.23 -18.62
N ARG A 2 -7.05 4.47 -18.17
CA ARG A 2 -6.92 4.81 -16.74
C ARG A 2 -8.30 5.21 -16.23
N SER A 3 -9.07 4.26 -15.70
CA SER A 3 -10.43 4.48 -15.20
C SER A 3 -10.49 3.93 -13.78
N GLY A 4 -10.01 4.71 -12.80
CA GLY A 4 -9.97 4.28 -11.41
C GLY A 4 -9.16 5.16 -10.45
N GLN A 5 -8.50 6.22 -10.93
CA GLN A 5 -7.72 7.10 -10.05
C GLN A 5 -8.64 7.96 -9.18
N SER A 6 -8.31 8.03 -7.88
CA SER A 6 -8.91 8.96 -6.94
C SER A 6 -8.79 10.40 -7.45
N THR A 7 -9.82 11.21 -7.23
CA THR A 7 -9.79 12.66 -7.49
C THR A 7 -9.18 13.46 -6.34
N ALA A 8 -8.89 12.80 -5.21
CA ALA A 8 -8.29 13.47 -4.06
C ALA A 8 -6.83 13.84 -4.32
N GLU A 9 -6.44 15.03 -3.87
CA GLU A 9 -5.06 15.49 -3.96
C GLU A 9 -4.12 14.61 -3.13
N THR A 10 -2.93 14.35 -3.65
CA THR A 10 -1.90 13.55 -2.97
C THR A 10 -0.99 14.40 -2.07
N ALA A 11 -1.03 15.72 -2.22
CA ALA A 11 -0.31 16.68 -1.39
C ALA A 11 -1.05 18.02 -1.31
N VAL A 12 -0.89 18.73 -0.19
CA VAL A 12 -1.43 20.08 0.03
C VAL A 12 -0.29 21.03 0.40
N ARG A 13 -0.24 22.22 -0.20
CA ARG A 13 0.72 23.27 0.18
C ARG A 13 0.22 24.06 1.38
N VAL A 14 1.06 24.19 2.40
CA VAL A 14 0.75 24.93 3.63
C VAL A 14 1.79 26.00 3.91
N ALA A 15 1.32 27.16 4.35
CA ALA A 15 2.18 28.22 4.87
C ALA A 15 2.95 27.69 6.09
N THR A 16 4.26 27.89 6.11
CA THR A 16 5.16 27.34 7.14
C THR A 16 6.14 28.41 7.60
N ARG A 17 6.47 28.38 8.89
CA ARG A 17 7.56 29.18 9.47
C ARG A 17 8.80 28.31 9.60
N VAL A 18 9.87 28.65 8.89
CA VAL A 18 11.14 27.93 8.93
C VAL A 18 12.06 28.57 9.96
N VAL A 19 12.45 27.78 10.96
CA VAL A 19 13.47 28.14 11.95
C VAL A 19 14.72 27.34 11.63
N ALA A 20 15.75 28.00 11.10
CA ALA A 20 17.02 27.34 10.78
C ALA A 20 18.03 27.57 11.89
N TYR A 21 18.78 26.53 12.28
CA TYR A 21 19.74 26.57 13.39
C TYR A 21 20.78 27.71 13.28
N ALA A 22 21.26 27.97 12.06
CA ALA A 22 22.27 28.99 11.79
C ALA A 22 21.68 30.36 11.39
N ALA A 23 20.35 30.49 11.30
CA ALA A 23 19.71 31.74 10.92
C ALA A 23 19.33 32.54 12.17
N PRO A 24 19.59 33.86 12.20
CA PRO A 24 19.25 34.70 13.35
C PRO A 24 17.73 34.87 13.52
N GLU A 25 16.97 34.78 12.44
CA GLU A 25 15.52 35.00 12.45
C GLU A 25 14.77 33.91 11.66
N PRO A 26 13.58 33.51 12.12
CA PRO A 26 12.70 32.65 11.35
C PRO A 26 12.21 33.32 10.07
N ARG A 27 12.04 32.55 9.00
CA ARG A 27 11.50 33.03 7.71
C ARG A 27 10.16 32.38 7.38
N GLN A 28 9.31 33.09 6.65
CA GLN A 28 8.10 32.50 6.06
C GLN A 28 8.46 31.70 4.80
N ASP A 29 7.69 30.65 4.55
CA ASP A 29 7.85 29.73 3.42
C ASP A 29 6.53 28.97 3.18
N GLU A 30 6.51 28.11 2.17
CA GLU A 30 5.47 27.10 1.97
C GLU A 30 6.08 25.70 1.88
N ARG A 31 5.34 24.69 2.33
CA ARG A 31 5.73 23.28 2.23
C ARG A 31 4.58 22.46 1.69
N ALA A 32 4.90 21.54 0.80
CA ALA A 32 3.96 20.49 0.41
C ALA A 32 3.94 19.43 1.52
N LEU A 33 2.75 19.13 2.04
CA LEU A 33 2.52 18.02 2.95
C LEU A 33 1.86 16.89 2.17
N ALA A 34 2.36 15.68 2.33
CA ALA A 34 1.72 14.50 1.77
C ALA A 34 0.35 14.29 2.43
N VAL A 35 -0.65 13.94 1.63
CA VAL A 35 -1.97 13.57 2.13
C VAL A 35 -1.93 12.12 2.57
N GLU A 36 -2.34 11.89 3.81
CA GLU A 36 -2.58 10.57 4.39
C GLU A 36 -4.05 10.55 4.85
N MET A 37 -4.85 9.64 4.30
CA MET A 37 -6.29 9.58 4.59
C MET A 37 -6.80 8.15 4.76
N PRO A 38 -7.94 7.96 5.44
CA PRO A 38 -8.56 6.65 5.57
C PRO A 38 -9.04 6.12 4.20
N VAL A 39 -8.62 4.91 3.87
CA VAL A 39 -9.10 4.14 2.72
C VAL A 39 -9.73 2.85 3.24
N ASN A 40 -11.05 2.72 3.07
CA ASN A 40 -11.83 1.55 3.48
C ASN A 40 -11.84 0.50 2.36
N LEU A 41 -11.21 -0.65 2.60
CA LEU A 41 -11.20 -1.80 1.71
C LEU A 41 -12.48 -2.61 1.94
N VAL A 42 -13.27 -2.77 0.89
CA VAL A 42 -14.54 -3.50 0.93
C VAL A 42 -14.52 -4.59 -0.13
N TYR A 43 -14.69 -5.85 0.29
CA TYR A 43 -14.79 -6.97 -0.63
C TYR A 43 -16.26 -7.35 -0.82
N GLY A 44 -16.79 -7.12 -2.03
CA GLY A 44 -18.22 -7.20 -2.29
C GLY A 44 -19.01 -6.24 -1.38
N SER A 45 -19.77 -6.77 -0.42
CA SER A 45 -20.54 -5.97 0.56
C SER A 45 -19.95 -5.98 1.97
N VAL A 46 -18.74 -6.50 2.15
CA VAL A 46 -18.13 -6.73 3.47
C VAL A 46 -16.97 -5.75 3.68
N PRO A 47 -17.09 -4.78 4.61
CA PRO A 47 -15.96 -3.98 5.06
C PRO A 47 -14.89 -4.89 5.67
N TYR A 48 -13.65 -4.76 5.21
CA TYR A 48 -12.57 -5.65 5.62
C TYR A 48 -11.52 -4.94 6.47
N ALA A 49 -11.05 -3.78 6.02
CA ALA A 49 -10.04 -2.99 6.72
C ALA A 49 -10.12 -1.52 6.36
N VAL A 50 -9.61 -0.66 7.24
CA VAL A 50 -9.34 0.75 6.94
C VAL A 50 -7.85 0.98 7.09
N MET A 51 -7.22 1.51 6.04
CA MET A 51 -5.79 1.81 5.99
C MET A 51 -5.60 3.31 5.85
N MET A 52 -4.62 3.87 6.56
CA MET A 52 -4.15 5.23 6.28
C MET A 52 -3.23 5.17 5.08
N ALA A 53 -3.56 5.87 4.00
CA ALA A 53 -2.83 5.79 2.74
C ALA A 53 -2.82 7.12 1.98
N THR A 54 -1.82 7.29 1.12
CA THR A 54 -1.84 8.30 0.07
C THR A 54 -2.92 7.94 -0.95
N PRO A 55 -3.77 8.89 -1.40
CA PRO A 55 -4.86 8.60 -2.34
C PRO A 55 -4.38 8.44 -3.78
N ALA A 56 -3.33 7.64 -3.99
CA ALA A 56 -2.72 7.33 -5.28
C ALA A 56 -2.63 5.81 -5.47
N ASP A 57 -2.73 5.36 -6.73
CA ASP A 57 -2.50 3.97 -7.13
C ASP A 57 -3.29 2.92 -6.29
N LEU A 58 -4.51 3.31 -5.86
CA LEU A 58 -5.32 2.51 -4.95
C LEU A 58 -5.85 1.21 -5.57
N GLU A 59 -5.97 1.16 -6.89
CA GLU A 59 -6.27 -0.08 -7.61
C GLU A 59 -5.10 -1.07 -7.45
N ASP A 60 -3.87 -0.66 -7.76
CA ASP A 60 -2.68 -1.49 -7.55
C ASP A 60 -2.52 -1.89 -6.07
N PHE A 61 -2.84 -0.97 -5.15
CA PHE A 61 -2.91 -1.27 -3.72
C PHE A 61 -3.94 -2.36 -3.38
N ALA A 62 -5.13 -2.36 -3.98
CA ALA A 62 -6.11 -3.44 -3.79
C ALA A 62 -5.54 -4.80 -4.17
N TYR A 63 -4.91 -4.90 -5.34
CA TYR A 63 -4.30 -6.13 -5.83
C TYR A 63 -3.17 -6.60 -4.91
N GLY A 64 -2.23 -5.69 -4.61
CA GLY A 64 -1.09 -5.98 -3.75
C GLY A 64 -1.50 -6.39 -2.34
N PHE A 65 -2.45 -5.67 -1.73
CA PHE A 65 -2.99 -6.00 -0.41
C PHE A 65 -3.68 -7.37 -0.41
N SER A 66 -4.51 -7.64 -1.41
CA SER A 66 -5.25 -8.91 -1.53
C SER A 66 -4.32 -10.12 -1.64
N LEU A 67 -3.25 -9.99 -2.43
CA LEU A 67 -2.23 -11.03 -2.60
C LEU A 67 -1.40 -11.21 -1.32
N THR A 68 -0.93 -10.10 -0.73
CA THR A 68 -0.08 -10.11 0.47
C THR A 68 -0.80 -10.72 1.67
N GLU A 69 -2.10 -10.42 1.83
CA GLU A 69 -2.90 -10.97 2.92
C GLU A 69 -3.39 -12.41 2.69
N GLY A 70 -3.18 -12.95 1.47
CA GLY A 70 -3.64 -14.28 1.06
C GLY A 70 -5.15 -14.36 0.84
N ILE A 71 -5.81 -13.22 0.61
CA ILE A 71 -7.23 -13.13 0.25
C ILE A 71 -7.44 -13.78 -1.12
N VAL A 72 -6.51 -13.53 -2.04
CA VAL A 72 -6.44 -14.16 -3.35
C VAL A 72 -5.10 -14.87 -3.56
N ALA A 73 -5.10 -15.93 -4.36
CA ALA A 73 -3.90 -16.67 -4.74
C ALA A 73 -3.25 -16.13 -6.03
N SER A 74 -4.05 -15.50 -6.90
CA SER A 74 -3.59 -14.87 -8.14
C SER A 74 -4.39 -13.60 -8.43
N ALA A 75 -3.85 -12.73 -9.27
CA ALA A 75 -4.51 -11.48 -9.67
C ALA A 75 -5.85 -11.73 -10.42
N ASP A 76 -5.96 -12.84 -11.15
CA ASP A 76 -7.17 -13.18 -11.91
C ASP A 76 -8.39 -13.51 -11.03
N GLU A 77 -8.17 -13.76 -9.73
CA GLU A 77 -9.26 -13.90 -8.76
C GLU A 77 -9.88 -12.55 -8.37
N ILE A 78 -9.31 -11.42 -8.80
CA ILE A 78 -9.88 -10.07 -8.66
C ILE A 78 -10.51 -9.68 -10.00
N ARG A 79 -11.82 -9.49 -9.98
CA ARG A 79 -12.62 -9.14 -11.18
C ARG A 79 -12.62 -7.64 -11.47
N GLY A 80 -12.30 -6.84 -10.46
CA GLY A 80 -12.10 -5.40 -10.60
C GLY A 80 -11.96 -4.73 -9.23
N ALA A 81 -11.40 -3.53 -9.23
CA ALA A 81 -11.39 -2.65 -8.07
C ALA A 81 -11.83 -1.24 -8.49
N VAL A 82 -12.63 -0.59 -7.64
CA VAL A 82 -13.18 0.74 -7.90
C VAL A 82 -12.99 1.61 -6.66
N VAL A 83 -12.47 2.82 -6.88
CA VAL A 83 -12.34 3.85 -5.85
C VAL A 83 -13.56 4.77 -5.90
N GLU A 84 -14.17 5.02 -4.75
CA GLU A 84 -15.29 5.96 -4.63
C GLU A 84 -15.20 6.79 -3.35
N PRO A 85 -15.84 7.98 -3.31
CA PRO A 85 -15.90 8.79 -2.10
C PRO A 85 -16.63 8.08 -0.95
N GLY A 86 -16.06 8.15 0.25
CA GLY A 86 -16.67 7.71 1.51
C GLY A 86 -16.81 8.85 2.50
N ASP A 87 -17.56 8.62 3.57
CA ASP A 87 -17.60 9.56 4.69
C ASP A 87 -16.24 9.53 5.41
N GLY A 88 -15.58 10.69 5.51
CA GLY A 88 -14.26 10.83 6.13
C GLY A 88 -13.07 10.23 5.36
N GLY A 89 -13.24 9.79 4.10
CA GLY A 89 -12.15 9.18 3.33
C GLY A 89 -12.57 8.59 1.98
N LEU A 90 -11.89 7.53 1.55
CA LEU A 90 -12.19 6.80 0.32
C LEU A 90 -12.67 5.38 0.62
N ARG A 91 -13.48 4.83 -0.28
CA ARG A 91 -13.77 3.39 -0.31
C ARG A 91 -13.11 2.77 -1.53
N LEU A 92 -12.47 1.63 -1.32
CA LEU A 92 -11.87 0.80 -2.34
C LEU A 92 -12.67 -0.50 -2.40
N LEU A 93 -13.62 -0.53 -3.34
CA LEU A 93 -14.48 -1.67 -3.59
C LEU A 93 -13.74 -2.69 -4.44
N VAL A 94 -13.59 -3.92 -3.97
CA VAL A 94 -12.88 -4.99 -4.67
C VAL A 94 -13.86 -6.13 -4.94
N ASP A 95 -14.07 -6.45 -6.23
CA ASP A 95 -14.86 -7.61 -6.64
C ASP A 95 -13.94 -8.82 -6.80
N LEU A 96 -14.31 -9.91 -6.14
CA LEU A 96 -13.55 -11.16 -6.14
C LEU A 96 -14.31 -12.27 -6.88
N ALA A 97 -13.56 -13.27 -7.32
CA ALA A 97 -14.12 -14.55 -7.71
C ALA A 97 -15.02 -15.12 -6.58
N PRO A 98 -16.11 -15.84 -6.91
CA PRO A 98 -17.12 -16.23 -5.94
C PRO A 98 -16.52 -17.17 -4.90
N GLY A 99 -16.91 -16.99 -3.64
CA GLY A 99 -16.46 -17.87 -2.54
C GLY A 99 -15.10 -17.51 -1.95
N ARG A 100 -14.23 -16.77 -2.66
CA ARG A 100 -12.87 -16.46 -2.20
C ARG A 100 -12.79 -15.78 -0.83
N LEU A 101 -13.58 -14.72 -0.62
CA LEU A 101 -13.61 -14.04 0.68
C LEU A 101 -14.10 -14.97 1.80
N ARG A 102 -15.10 -15.83 1.54
CA ARG A 102 -15.64 -16.77 2.53
C ARG A 102 -14.59 -17.80 2.93
N GLU A 103 -13.89 -18.35 1.95
CA GLU A 103 -12.81 -19.31 2.16
C GLU A 103 -11.66 -18.68 2.98
N HIS A 104 -11.31 -17.42 2.70
CA HIS A 104 -10.31 -16.68 3.46
C HIS A 104 -10.72 -16.47 4.92
N LEU A 105 -11.92 -15.95 5.16
CA LEU A 105 -12.44 -15.70 6.50
C LEU A 105 -12.60 -17.00 7.32
N ALA A 106 -12.90 -18.13 6.68
CA ALA A 106 -12.97 -19.43 7.35
C ALA A 106 -11.59 -19.90 7.87
N ARG A 107 -10.49 -19.52 7.20
CA ARG A 107 -9.12 -19.90 7.57
C ARG A 107 -8.51 -18.98 8.64
N LYS A 108 -8.81 -17.68 8.63
CA LYS A 108 -8.21 -16.70 9.57
C LYS A 108 -9.23 -16.23 10.61
N ARG A 109 -9.02 -16.60 11.88
CA ARG A 109 -9.75 -16.06 13.05
C ARG A 109 -9.12 -14.78 13.63
N ALA A 110 -7.90 -14.43 13.20
CA ALA A 110 -7.21 -13.22 13.62
C ALA A 110 -7.05 -12.29 12.41
N ILE A 111 -7.66 -11.11 12.49
CA ILE A 111 -7.38 -10.01 11.56
C ILE A 111 -6.01 -9.46 11.97
N SER A 112 -5.01 -9.68 11.11
CA SER A 112 -3.76 -8.92 11.17
C SER A 112 -4.13 -7.45 10.99
N GLY A 113 -3.85 -6.62 11.99
CA GLY A 113 -4.34 -5.24 12.03
C GLY A 113 -4.38 -4.60 13.41
N ARG A 114 -4.03 -5.32 14.49
CA ARG A 114 -3.99 -4.74 15.84
C ARG A 114 -2.81 -3.81 16.13
N THR A 115 -1.93 -3.53 15.15
CA THR A 115 -1.17 -2.28 14.87
C THR A 115 0.21 -2.55 14.25
N GLY A 116 0.69 -1.58 13.45
CA GLY A 116 2.09 -1.30 13.07
C GLY A 116 2.86 -2.39 12.31
N CYS A 117 3.16 -3.49 12.99
CA CYS A 117 3.97 -4.60 12.49
C CYS A 117 3.15 -5.87 12.19
N GLY A 118 1.85 -5.92 12.54
CA GLY A 118 1.02 -7.11 12.34
C GLY A 118 1.33 -8.27 13.29
N VAL A 119 2.26 -8.07 14.23
CA VAL A 119 2.68 -9.09 15.21
C VAL A 119 1.96 -8.90 16.55
N CYS A 120 1.48 -7.69 16.84
CA CYS A 120 0.70 -7.42 18.05
C CYS A 120 -0.64 -8.18 18.02
N GLY A 121 -0.77 -9.19 18.89
CA GLY A 121 -1.97 -10.02 19.00
C GLY A 121 -1.83 -11.46 18.51
N ILE A 122 -0.61 -11.91 18.17
CA ILE A 122 -0.31 -13.33 18.11
C ILE A 122 -0.09 -13.87 19.54
N GLU A 123 -0.61 -15.06 19.82
CA GLU A 123 -0.58 -15.65 21.17
C GLU A 123 0.71 -16.42 21.44
N ASP A 124 1.40 -16.87 20.39
CA ASP A 124 2.62 -17.66 20.47
C ASP A 124 3.55 -17.33 19.28
N LEU A 125 4.87 -17.50 19.46
CA LEU A 125 5.85 -17.27 18.39
C LEU A 125 5.67 -18.22 17.21
N ALA A 126 5.17 -19.44 17.43
CA ALA A 126 4.81 -20.37 16.35
C ALA A 126 3.66 -19.83 15.49
N ALA A 127 2.87 -18.87 15.99
CA ALA A 127 1.82 -18.18 15.24
C ALA A 127 2.33 -16.92 14.51
N LEU A 128 3.63 -16.63 14.52
CA LEU A 128 4.21 -15.59 13.67
C LEU A 128 3.89 -15.91 12.20
N PRO A 129 3.35 -14.95 11.43
CA PRO A 129 3.17 -15.12 10.00
C PRO A 129 4.53 -15.42 9.36
N GLN A 130 4.75 -16.68 8.97
CA GLN A 130 5.92 -17.06 8.21
C GLN A 130 5.66 -16.69 6.76
N ALA A 131 6.56 -15.91 6.15
CA ALA A 131 6.57 -15.80 4.70
C ALA A 131 6.83 -17.21 4.16
N ALA A 132 5.78 -17.86 3.65
CA ALA A 132 5.94 -19.12 2.95
C ALA A 132 6.83 -18.83 1.74
N LEU A 133 8.11 -19.19 1.82
CA LEU A 133 8.94 -19.24 0.63
C LEU A 133 8.21 -20.17 -0.34
N PRO A 134 7.88 -19.73 -1.56
CA PRO A 134 7.34 -20.61 -2.57
C PRO A 134 8.27 -21.83 -2.61
N GLN A 135 7.70 -23.03 -2.44
CA GLN A 135 8.48 -24.26 -2.44
C GLN A 135 9.40 -24.22 -3.66
N ALA A 136 10.72 -24.31 -3.43
CA ALA A 136 11.75 -24.12 -4.45
C ALA A 136 11.58 -25.04 -5.67
N GLU A 137 10.78 -26.09 -5.50
CA GLU A 137 10.42 -27.12 -6.48
C GLU A 137 9.42 -26.62 -7.55
N ALA A 138 8.70 -25.51 -7.31
CA ALA A 138 7.69 -24.97 -8.24
C ALA A 138 8.18 -23.82 -9.12
N ARG A 139 9.43 -23.36 -8.95
CA ARG A 139 10.00 -22.32 -9.83
C ARG A 139 10.61 -22.98 -11.07
N ASP A 140 9.83 -23.04 -12.13
CA ASP A 140 10.35 -23.31 -13.48
C ASP A 140 11.58 -22.41 -13.71
N ALA A 141 12.68 -22.99 -14.20
CA ALA A 141 13.90 -22.25 -14.52
C ALA A 141 13.62 -21.06 -15.46
N SER A 142 12.53 -21.10 -16.23
CA SER A 142 12.04 -20.00 -17.07
C SER A 142 11.59 -18.74 -16.30
N THR A 143 11.29 -18.84 -14.99
CA THR A 143 10.85 -17.73 -14.13
C THR A 143 11.96 -17.13 -13.27
N ARG A 144 13.21 -17.59 -13.42
CA ARG A 144 14.34 -16.99 -12.70
C ARG A 144 14.72 -15.66 -13.34
N VAL A 145 14.38 -14.58 -12.65
CA VAL A 145 14.88 -13.24 -13.01
C VAL A 145 16.35 -13.14 -12.59
N SER A 146 17.24 -13.02 -13.57
CA SER A 146 18.65 -12.68 -13.33
C SER A 146 18.80 -11.15 -13.30
N VAL A 147 19.18 -10.61 -12.15
CA VAL A 147 19.43 -9.18 -11.98
C VAL A 147 20.94 -8.94 -11.95
N ARG A 148 21.46 -8.17 -12.91
CA ARG A 148 22.88 -7.77 -12.91
C ARG A 148 23.13 -6.73 -11.82
N PRO A 149 24.27 -6.77 -11.09
CA PRO A 149 24.59 -5.74 -10.08
C PRO A 149 24.53 -4.30 -10.59
N VAL A 150 24.92 -4.07 -11.85
CA VAL A 150 24.81 -2.74 -12.48
C VAL A 150 23.37 -2.23 -12.61
N ALA A 151 22.39 -3.13 -12.75
CA ALA A 151 20.99 -2.75 -12.78
C ALA A 151 20.50 -2.29 -11.40
N ILE A 152 20.99 -2.91 -10.32
CA ILE A 152 20.70 -2.50 -8.93
C ILE A 152 21.27 -1.11 -8.66
N ALA A 153 22.54 -0.87 -9.03
CA ALA A 153 23.17 0.43 -8.85
C ALA A 153 22.43 1.55 -9.58
N ARG A 154 21.96 1.29 -10.82
CA ARG A 154 21.12 2.22 -11.58
C ARG A 154 19.78 2.47 -10.89
N ALA A 155 19.07 1.41 -10.52
CA ALA A 155 17.78 1.52 -9.84
C ALA A 155 17.88 2.36 -8.55
N LEU A 156 18.91 2.16 -7.73
CA LEU A 156 19.12 2.95 -6.51
C LEU A 156 19.45 4.43 -6.80
N SER A 157 20.21 4.70 -7.86
CA SER A 157 20.51 6.06 -8.32
C SER A 157 19.24 6.77 -8.82
N ASP A 158 18.40 6.05 -9.57
CA ASP A 158 17.25 6.62 -10.26
C ASP A 158 15.99 6.69 -9.36
N LEU A 159 15.95 5.94 -8.25
CA LEU A 159 14.79 5.84 -7.36
C LEU A 159 14.32 7.20 -6.83
N GLY A 160 15.26 8.07 -6.47
CA GLY A 160 14.93 9.42 -5.96
C GLY A 160 14.19 10.26 -7.00
N ASP A 161 14.54 10.13 -8.28
CA ASP A 161 13.87 10.86 -9.36
C ASP A 161 12.48 10.29 -9.68
N ALA A 162 12.32 8.97 -9.52
CA ALA A 162 11.03 8.29 -9.66
C ALA A 162 10.04 8.65 -8.52
N GLN A 163 10.53 9.02 -7.34
CA GLN A 163 9.71 9.43 -6.19
C GLN A 163 9.22 10.88 -6.29
N ALA A 164 8.39 11.19 -7.28
CA ALA A 164 7.89 12.56 -7.52
C ALA A 164 7.27 13.21 -6.27
N LEU A 165 6.35 12.51 -5.59
CA LEU A 165 5.73 12.98 -4.35
C LEU A 165 6.74 13.04 -3.18
N GLY A 166 7.67 12.10 -3.12
CA GLY A 166 8.74 12.07 -2.12
C GLY A 166 9.68 13.26 -2.24
N ARG A 167 10.01 13.70 -3.46
CA ARG A 167 10.83 14.89 -3.69
C ARG A 167 10.17 16.17 -3.20
N ASP A 168 8.86 16.31 -3.40
CA ASP A 168 8.11 17.51 -3.01
C ASP A 168 7.82 17.54 -1.50
N THR A 169 7.39 16.41 -0.93
CA THR A 169 6.88 16.35 0.46
C THR A 169 7.90 15.85 1.48
N ARG A 170 8.90 15.07 1.05
CA ARG A 170 9.85 14.35 1.91
C ARG A 170 9.19 13.43 2.96
N ALA A 171 7.96 13.00 2.70
CA ALA A 171 7.11 12.32 3.69
C ALA A 171 6.50 11.00 3.17
N VAL A 172 6.96 10.46 2.04
CA VAL A 172 6.42 9.22 1.45
C VAL A 172 7.53 8.25 1.03
N HIS A 173 7.14 6.99 0.84
CA HIS A 173 8.01 5.90 0.36
C HIS A 173 7.59 5.44 -1.04
N ALA A 174 8.50 4.75 -1.74
CA ALA A 174 8.26 3.95 -2.94
C ALA A 174 9.18 2.73 -2.95
#